data_AF-A0A2E9JVJ8-F1
#
_entry.id   AF-A0A2E9JVJ8-F1
#
_cell.length_a   1.000
_cell.length_b   1.000
_cell.length_c   1.000
_cell.angle_alpha   90.00
_cell.angle_beta   90.00
_cell.angle_gamma   90.00
#
_symmetry.space_group_name_H-M   'P 1'
#
loop_
_entity.id
_entity.type
_entity.pdbx_description
1 polymer ?
#
loop_
_entity_poly.entity_id
_entity_poly.type
_entity_poly.pdbx_seq_one_letter_code
_entity_poly.pdbx_strand_id
1 'polypeptide(L)'
;MTQTRKKHLLNILALLVTGTVIIPLGAYLVGHYVVGPYEGDSGPAGYLGTIYLSALRGDITALGLILAPLQIAAIWAIGLWLYRRKRVAPGCP
;
A
#
# COMPACT_ATOMS: atom_id res chain seq x y z
N MET A 1 -28.08 -9.17 -4.16
CA MET A 1 -26.76 -9.18 -4.84
C MET A 1 -25.90 -7.95 -4.45
N THR A 2 -25.76 -7.62 -3.16
CA THR A 2 -25.40 -6.21 -2.80
C THR A 2 -24.48 -5.98 -1.58
N GLN A 3 -24.40 -6.88 -0.59
CA GLN A 3 -23.67 -6.57 0.66
C GLN A 3 -22.16 -6.86 0.60
N THR A 4 -21.76 -7.99 0.04
CA THR A 4 -20.35 -8.39 -0.13
C THR A 4 -19.61 -7.47 -1.09
N ARG A 5 -20.21 -7.11 -2.23
CA ARG A 5 -19.60 -6.22 -3.23
C ARG A 5 -19.27 -4.83 -2.68
N LYS A 6 -20.16 -4.25 -1.86
CA LYS A 6 -19.94 -2.95 -1.22
C LYS A 6 -18.75 -2.99 -0.25
N LYS A 7 -18.65 -4.05 0.57
CA LYS A 7 -17.52 -4.24 1.49
C LYS A 7 -16.18 -4.38 0.74
N HIS A 8 -16.16 -5.12 -0.36
CA HIS A 8 -14.95 -5.24 -1.19
C HIS A 8 -14.52 -3.90 -1.79
N LEU A 9 -15.46 -3.10 -2.29
CA LEU A 9 -15.15 -1.76 -2.80
C LEU A 9 -14.60 -0.83 -1.72
N LEU A 10 -15.19 -0.85 -0.53
CA LEU A 10 -14.69 -0.07 0.61
C LEU A 10 -13.28 -0.49 1.01
N ASN A 11 -12.99 -1.79 1.03
CA ASN A 11 -11.65 -2.28 1.35
C ASN A 11 -10.63 -1.88 0.28
N ILE A 12 -10.98 -1.96 -1.01
CA ILE A 12 -10.11 -1.51 -2.10
C ILE A 12 -9.86 -0.01 -1.98
N LEU A 13 -10.90 0.78 -1.72
CA LEU A 13 -10.77 2.22 -1.53
C LEU A 13 -9.87 2.54 -0.33
N ALA A 14 -10.02 1.82 0.78
CA ALA A 14 -9.18 2.01 1.96
C ALA A 14 -7.71 1.68 1.66
N LEU A 15 -7.43 0.59 0.93
CA LEU A 15 -6.08 0.23 0.50
C LEU A 15 -5.48 1.28 -0.44
N LEU A 16 -6.28 1.81 -1.38
CA LEU A 16 -5.86 2.89 -2.28
C LEU A 16 -5.49 4.14 -1.50
N VAL A 17 -6.38 4.63 -0.62
CA VAL A 17 -6.12 5.82 0.21
C VAL A 17 -4.90 5.61 1.11
N THR A 18 -4.72 4.41 1.65
CA THR A 18 -3.55 4.09 2.47
C THR A 18 -2.26 4.20 1.66
N GLY A 19 -2.25 3.67 0.44
CA GLY A 19 -1.06 3.61 -0.41
C GLY A 19 -0.72 4.94 -1.08
N THR A 20 -1.72 5.71 -1.49
CA THR A 20 -1.51 6.99 -2.16
C THR A 20 -1.31 8.13 -1.17
N VAL A 21 -2.03 8.14 -0.05
CA VAL A 21 -2.03 9.31 0.85
C VAL A 21 -1.30 9.03 2.16
N ILE A 22 -1.74 8.00 2.90
CA ILE A 22 -1.28 7.79 4.28
C ILE A 22 0.21 7.41 4.33
N ILE A 23 0.64 6.44 3.51
CA ILE A 23 2.03 5.98 3.50
C ILE A 23 2.97 7.09 3.04
N PRO A 24 2.73 7.80 1.91
CA PRO A 24 3.62 8.87 1.49
C PRO A 24 3.69 10.03 2.49
N LEU A 25 2.58 10.42 3.11
CA LEU A 25 2.59 11.43 4.18
C LEU A 25 3.36 10.95 5.41
N GLY A 26 3.16 9.70 5.83
CA GLY A 26 3.91 9.11 6.93
C GLY A 26 5.42 9.09 6.64
N ALA A 27 5.81 8.71 5.43
CA ALA A 27 7.20 8.74 4.98
C ALA A 27 7.78 10.15 5.01
N TYR A 28 7.02 11.16 4.56
CA TYR A 28 7.43 12.57 4.65
C TYR A 28 7.64 13.01 6.10
N LEU A 29 6.68 12.76 6.98
CA LEU A 29 6.77 13.19 8.38
C LEU A 29 7.94 12.53 9.11
N VAL A 30 8.10 11.21 8.92
CA VAL A 30 9.20 10.45 9.54
C VAL A 30 10.54 10.90 8.97
N GLY A 31 10.66 11.03 7.65
CA GLY A 31 11.90 11.49 7.02
C GLY A 31 12.27 12.90 7.44
N HIS A 32 11.29 13.80 7.52
CA HIS A 32 11.49 15.17 7.98
C HIS A 32 12.01 15.20 9.43
N TYR A 33 11.44 14.36 10.30
CA TYR A 33 11.83 14.33 11.71
C TYR A 33 13.17 13.63 11.95
N VAL A 34 13.48 12.57 11.17
CA VAL A 34 14.67 11.74 11.38
C VAL A 34 15.90 12.26 10.63
N VAL A 35 15.73 12.69 9.38
CA VAL A 35 16.83 13.12 8.51
C VAL A 35 16.98 14.65 8.51
N GLY A 36 15.88 15.37 8.77
CA GLY A 36 15.82 16.81 8.73
C GLY A 36 14.96 17.33 7.56
N PRO A 37 14.88 18.66 7.39
CA PRO A 37 14.06 19.27 6.36
C PRO A 37 14.42 18.76 4.96
N TYR A 38 13.40 18.32 4.21
CA TYR A 38 13.58 18.00 2.79
C TYR A 38 13.96 19.26 2.02
N GLU A 39 14.92 19.14 1.10
CA GLU A 39 15.34 20.24 0.25
C GLU A 39 14.21 20.66 -0.70
N GLY A 40 13.77 21.92 -0.60
CA GLY A 40 12.77 22.54 -1.47
C GLY A 40 11.53 23.09 -0.75
N ASP A 41 11.12 24.30 -1.12
CA ASP A 41 10.02 25.08 -0.52
C ASP A 41 8.61 24.54 -0.79
N SER A 42 8.48 23.39 -1.44
CA SER A 42 7.19 22.86 -1.87
C SER A 42 6.49 22.00 -0.81
N GLY A 43 7.15 21.75 0.32
CA GLY A 43 6.56 21.09 1.48
C GLY A 43 5.97 19.70 1.17
N PRO A 44 4.92 19.27 1.88
CA PRO A 44 4.28 17.98 1.64
C PRO A 44 3.70 17.85 0.23
N ALA A 45 3.18 18.95 -0.34
CA ALA A 45 2.58 18.96 -1.67
C ALA A 45 3.61 18.68 -2.76
N GLY A 46 4.79 19.29 -2.67
CA GLY A 46 5.91 19.02 -3.55
C GLY A 46 6.40 17.58 -3.46
N TYR A 47 6.58 17.09 -2.23
CA TYR A 47 6.98 15.72 -1.98
C TYR A 47 6.01 14.69 -2.57
N LEU A 48 4.70 14.89 -2.38
CA LEU A 48 3.69 14.02 -2.99
C LEU A 48 3.70 14.14 -4.52
N GLY A 49 3.84 15.35 -5.04
CA GLY A 49 3.94 15.62 -6.47
C GLY A 49 5.09 14.87 -7.13
N THR A 50 6.27 14.83 -6.50
CA THR A 50 7.43 14.11 -7.04
C THR A 50 7.19 12.60 -7.06
N ILE A 51 6.63 12.03 -5.99
CA ILE A 51 6.29 10.59 -5.94
C ILE A 51 5.31 10.22 -7.05
N TYR A 52 4.23 10.98 -7.20
CA TYR A 52 3.22 10.67 -8.22
C TYR A 52 3.75 10.87 -9.64
N LEU A 53 4.55 11.90 -9.87
CA LEU A 53 5.18 12.12 -11.18
C LEU A 53 6.18 11.01 -11.52
N SER A 54 6.98 10.56 -10.55
CA SER A 54 7.90 9.43 -10.72
C SER A 54 7.14 8.13 -10.99
N ALA A 55 6.05 7.87 -10.26
CA ALA A 55 5.20 6.72 -10.52
C ALA A 55 4.58 6.77 -11.93
N LEU A 56 4.11 7.94 -12.38
CA LEU A 56 3.59 8.14 -13.73
C LEU A 56 4.68 7.89 -14.80
N ARG A 57 5.93 8.21 -14.50
CA ARG A 57 7.10 7.93 -15.35
C ARG A 57 7.55 6.47 -15.31
N GLY A 58 6.90 5.62 -14.51
CA GLY A 58 7.22 4.20 -14.41
C GLY A 58 8.35 3.87 -13.43
N ASP A 59 8.70 4.78 -12.51
CA ASP A 59 9.67 4.49 -11.46
C ASP A 59 9.13 3.37 -10.55
N ILE A 60 9.84 2.24 -10.56
CA ILE A 60 9.46 1.02 -9.84
C ILE A 60 9.39 1.27 -8.33
N THR A 61 10.25 2.13 -7.79
CA THR A 61 10.32 2.46 -6.37
C THR A 61 9.10 3.27 -5.94
N ALA A 62 8.72 4.27 -6.75
CA ALA A 62 7.52 5.07 -6.50
C ALA A 62 6.24 4.23 -6.64
N LEU A 63 6.18 3.36 -7.66
CA LEU A 63 5.08 2.40 -7.84
C LEU A 63 5.01 1.41 -6.68
N GLY A 64 6.16 0.90 -6.23
CA GLY A 64 6.27 0.00 -5.08
C GLY A 64 5.73 0.65 -3.81
N LEU A 65 6.10 1.90 -3.56
CA LEU A 65 5.61 2.66 -2.40
C LEU A 65 4.08 2.84 -2.44
N ILE A 66 3.53 3.26 -3.58
CA ILE A 66 2.09 3.48 -3.75
C ILE A 66 1.30 2.17 -3.64
N LEU A 67 1.83 1.09 -4.21
CA LEU A 67 1.17 -0.22 -4.24
C LEU A 67 1.47 -1.07 -3.00
N ALA A 68 2.31 -0.59 -2.07
CA ALA A 68 2.73 -1.35 -0.89
C ALA A 68 1.57 -1.98 -0.10
N PRO A 69 0.44 -1.28 0.19
CA PRO A 69 -0.67 -1.91 0.91
C PRO A 69 -1.31 -3.06 0.13
N LEU A 70 -1.40 -2.94 -1.19
CA LEU A 70 -1.94 -4.00 -2.05
C LEU A 70 -0.99 -5.20 -2.08
N GLN A 71 0.31 -4.97 -2.15
CA GLN A 71 1.33 -6.02 -2.10
C GLN A 71 1.27 -6.78 -0.77
N ILE A 72 1.21 -6.06 0.36
CA ILE A 72 1.09 -6.66 1.69
C ILE A 72 -0.20 -7.47 1.79
N ALA A 73 -1.34 -6.91 1.36
CA ALA A 73 -2.61 -7.62 1.37
C ALA A 73 -2.58 -8.89 0.51
N ALA A 74 -1.92 -8.86 -0.65
CA ALA A 74 -1.75 -10.01 -1.52
C ALA A 74 -0.90 -11.10 -0.88
N ILE A 75 0.23 -10.74 -0.27
CA ILE A 75 1.11 -11.69 0.45
C ILE A 75 0.34 -12.38 1.57
N TRP A 76 -0.41 -11.63 2.37
CA TRP A 76 -1.24 -12.19 3.44
C TRP A 76 -2.35 -13.10 2.91
N ALA A 77 -3.00 -12.72 1.82
CA ALA A 77 -4.04 -13.55 1.20
C ALA A 77 -3.47 -14.88 0.69
N ILE A 78 -2.30 -14.84 0.04
CA ILE A 78 -1.59 -16.03 -0.43
C ILE A 78 -1.16 -16.91 0.74
N GLY A 79 -0.56 -16.32 1.78
CA GLY A 79 -0.15 -17.03 2.99
C GLY A 79 -1.33 -17.71 3.69
N LEU A 80 -2.45 -17.00 3.84
CA LEU A 80 -3.66 -17.55 4.42
C LEU A 80 -4.26 -18.68 3.57
N TRP A 81 -4.23 -18.54 2.24
CA TRP A 81 -4.70 -19.57 1.32
C TRP A 81 -3.85 -20.85 1.40
N LEU A 82 -2.52 -20.71 1.39
CA LEU A 82 -1.59 -21.82 1.57
C LEU A 82 -1.76 -22.49 2.94
N TYR A 83 -1.92 -21.69 3.99
CA TYR A 83 -2.14 -22.18 5.34
C TYR A 83 -3.42 -22.99 5.47
N ARG A 84 -4.52 -22.50 4.88
CA ARG A 84 -5.80 -23.23 4.84
C ARG A 84 -5.67 -24.54 4.07
N ARG A 85 -4.98 -24.56 2.93
CA ARG A 85 -4.71 -25.80 2.17
C ARG A 85 -3.97 -26.85 3.01
N LYS A 86 -2.96 -26.47 3.78
CA LYS A 86 -2.23 -27.40 4.67
C LYS A 86 -3.11 -27.94 5.80
N ARG A 87 -4.09 -27.17 6.29
CA ARG A 87 -5.06 -27.62 7.32
C ARG A 87 -6.15 -28.54 6.80
N VAL A 88 -6.41 -28.61 5.49
CA VAL A 88 -7.39 -29.56 4.91
C VAL A 88 -6.76 -30.95 4.68
N ALA A 89 -5.43 -31.08 4.79
CA ALA A 89 -4.69 -32.34 4.60
C ALA A 89 -4.06 -32.98 5.87
N PRO A 90 -4.70 -32.97 7.06
CA PRO A 90 -4.38 -33.95 8.09
C PRO A 90 -5.61 -34.83 8.38
N GLY A 91 -5.66 -36.00 7.77
CA GLY A 91 -6.61 -37.07 8.11
C GLY A 91 -7.34 -37.69 6.93
N CYS A 92 -6.68 -38.64 6.25
CA CYS A 92 -7.27 -39.92 5.81
C CYS A 92 -6.16 -40.76 5.15
N PRO A 93 -6.21 -42.10 5.25
CA PRO A 93 -7.34 -42.92 5.71
C PRO A 93 -7.42 -43.12 7.23
#